data_AF-A0A2D0HMJ8-F1
#
_entry.id   AF-A0A2D0HMJ8-F1
#
_cell.length_a   1.000
_cell.length_b   1.000
_cell.length_c   1.000
_cell.angle_alpha   90.00
_cell.angle_beta   90.00
_cell.angle_gamma   90.00
#
_symmetry.space_group_name_H-M   'P 1'
#
loop_
_entity.id
_entity.type
_entity.pdbx_description
1 polymer ?
#
loop_
_entity_poly.entity_id
_entity_poly.type
_entity_poly.pdbx_seq_one_letter_code
_entity_poly.pdbx_strand_id
1 'polypeptide(L)'
;MVQGRLDASWIASYDQFFRRDAHQLLAWGYEDARSNINPTLEETAITGFIAEKIDKRFDDPDTPSRFDRYSLGEDQPVVGEGRTGKSRRRLDLVITCSIPKPRLKYVFEAKRLCKGK
;
A
#
# COMPACT_ATOMS: atom_id res chain seq x y z
N MET A 1 7.26 -12.49 -30.97
CA MET A 1 6.95 -11.94 -29.64
C MET A 1 7.78 -12.72 -28.63
N VAL A 2 8.90 -12.17 -28.16
CA VAL A 2 9.78 -12.88 -27.22
C VAL A 2 9.17 -12.80 -25.84
N GLN A 3 8.63 -13.92 -25.38
CA GLN A 3 8.21 -14.09 -24.00
C GLN A 3 9.47 -14.23 -23.14
N GLY A 4 10.07 -13.08 -22.81
CA GLY A 4 11.26 -13.01 -21.97
C GLY A 4 10.90 -13.52 -20.58
N ARG A 5 11.51 -14.64 -20.16
CA ARG A 5 11.57 -15.01 -18.74
C ARG A 5 12.16 -13.82 -18.00
N LEU A 6 11.39 -13.26 -17.06
CA LEU A 6 11.92 -12.25 -16.14
C LEU A 6 13.09 -12.89 -15.39
N ASP A 7 14.29 -12.32 -15.54
CA ASP A 7 15.49 -12.79 -14.83
C ASP A 7 15.28 -12.61 -13.31
N ALA A 8 15.68 -13.60 -12.51
CA ALA A 8 15.61 -13.54 -11.05
C ALA A 8 16.36 -12.31 -10.49
N SER A 9 17.44 -11.89 -11.14
CA SER A 9 18.19 -10.67 -10.78
C SER A 9 17.35 -9.39 -10.99
N TRP A 10 16.57 -9.37 -12.06
CA TRP A 10 15.64 -8.29 -12.39
C TRP A 10 14.45 -8.27 -11.43
N ILE A 11 13.89 -9.44 -11.09
CA ILE A 11 12.82 -9.56 -10.09
C ILE A 11 13.29 -9.06 -8.73
N ALA A 12 14.49 -9.46 -8.28
CA ALA A 12 15.04 -9.05 -6.99
C ALA A 12 15.35 -7.55 -6.92
N SER A 13 15.94 -6.98 -7.98
CA SER A 13 16.22 -5.54 -8.03
C SER A 13 14.94 -4.71 -8.11
N TYR A 14 13.97 -5.16 -8.91
CA TYR A 14 12.68 -4.51 -9.07
C TYR A 14 11.86 -4.54 -7.77
N ASP A 15 11.94 -5.64 -7.00
CA ASP A 15 11.31 -5.76 -5.69
C ASP A 15 11.84 -4.72 -4.69
N GLN A 16 13.16 -4.46 -4.68
CA GLN A 16 13.75 -3.44 -3.80
C GLN A 16 13.23 -2.03 -4.14
N PHE A 17 13.15 -1.67 -5.42
CA PHE A 17 12.59 -0.38 -5.85
C PHE A 17 11.10 -0.28 -5.54
N PHE A 18 10.34 -1.33 -5.83
CA PHE A 18 8.92 -1.40 -5.53
C PHE A 18 8.65 -1.22 -4.04
N ARG A 19 9.39 -1.93 -3.18
CA ARG A 19 9.31 -1.80 -1.73
C ARG A 19 9.64 -0.38 -1.29
N ARG A 20 10.73 0.21 -1.77
CA ARG A 20 11.10 1.59 -1.43
C ARG A 20 10.01 2.58 -1.83
N ASP A 21 9.47 2.45 -3.04
CA ASP A 21 8.40 3.33 -3.53
C ASP A 21 7.11 3.15 -2.70
N ALA A 22 6.74 1.93 -2.32
CA ALA A 22 5.60 1.68 -1.43
C ALA A 22 5.77 2.32 -0.04
N HIS A 23 6.97 2.22 0.55
CA HIS A 23 7.29 2.90 1.81
C HIS A 23 7.34 4.42 1.66
N GLN A 24 7.76 4.93 0.51
CA GLN A 24 7.75 6.37 0.24
C GLN A 24 6.33 6.93 0.19
N LEU A 25 5.40 6.23 -0.47
CA LEU A 25 3.98 6.59 -0.47
C LEU A 25 3.42 6.56 0.95
N LEU A 26 3.72 5.51 1.73
CA LEU A 26 3.30 5.44 3.12
C LEU A 26 3.84 6.62 3.95
N ALA A 27 5.11 6.97 3.78
CA ALA A 27 5.75 8.05 4.50
C ALA A 27 5.12 9.41 4.17
N TRP A 28 4.89 9.71 2.89
CA TRP A 28 4.19 10.93 2.47
C TRP A 28 2.76 10.97 3.00
N GLY A 29 2.00 9.89 2.82
CA GLY A 29 0.64 9.81 3.32
C GLY A 29 0.55 10.02 4.83
N TYR A 30 1.47 9.41 5.59
CA TYR A 30 1.55 9.59 7.04
C TYR A 30 1.89 11.03 7.43
N GLU A 31 2.91 11.64 6.81
CA GLU A 31 3.31 13.00 7.14
C GLU A 31 2.19 14.01 6.83
N ASP A 32 1.54 13.87 5.68
CA ASP A 32 0.43 14.73 5.25
C ASP A 32 -0.84 14.51 6.11
N ALA A 33 -1.02 13.31 6.69
CA ALA A 33 -2.15 12.96 7.55
C ALA A 33 -1.88 13.27 9.02
N ARG A 34 -0.65 13.63 9.40
CA ARG A 34 -0.19 13.64 10.78
C ARG A 34 -1.02 14.54 11.70
N SER A 35 -1.50 15.66 11.19
CA SER A 35 -2.35 16.59 11.94
C SER A 35 -3.75 16.03 12.23
N ASN A 36 -4.22 15.05 11.45
CA ASN A 36 -5.50 14.36 11.67
C ASN A 36 -5.37 13.16 12.62
N ILE A 37 -4.15 12.64 12.83
CA ILE A 37 -3.91 11.43 13.61
C ILE A 37 -3.69 11.78 15.08
N ASN A 38 -4.50 11.19 15.95
CA ASN A 38 -4.28 11.23 17.40
C ASN A 38 -4.29 9.80 18.00
N PRO A 39 -3.68 9.59 19.18
CA PRO A 39 -3.49 8.26 19.75
C PRO A 39 -4.79 7.52 20.12
N THR A 40 -5.93 8.21 20.24
CA THR A 40 -7.20 7.59 20.63
C THR A 40 -7.99 7.03 19.44
N LEU A 41 -7.55 7.32 18.21
CA LEU A 41 -8.17 6.77 17.01
C LEU A 41 -7.94 5.27 16.90
N GLU A 42 -8.94 4.57 16.36
CA GLU A 42 -8.82 3.17 15.93
C GLU A 42 -7.86 3.03 14.75
N GLU A 43 -7.25 1.85 14.62
CA GLU A 43 -6.28 1.53 13.55
C GLU A 43 -6.84 1.85 12.16
N THR A 44 -8.11 1.49 11.92
CA THR A 44 -8.82 1.72 10.65
C THR A 44 -9.05 3.20 10.33
N ALA A 45 -9.26 4.05 11.35
CA ALA A 45 -9.40 5.48 11.15
C ALA A 45 -8.05 6.11 10.78
N ILE A 46 -6.96 5.65 11.41
CA ILE A 46 -5.61 6.10 11.10
C ILE A 46 -5.24 5.72 9.67
N THR A 47 -5.47 4.47 9.27
CA THR A 47 -5.16 3.99 7.92
C THR A 47 -6.01 4.67 6.86
N GLY A 48 -7.27 4.99 7.15
CA GLY A 48 -8.13 5.80 6.26
C GLY A 48 -7.61 7.21 6.03
N PHE A 49 -7.12 7.91 7.07
CA PHE A 49 -6.50 9.23 6.87
C PHE A 49 -5.24 9.15 6.01
N ILE A 50 -4.39 8.14 6.24
CA ILE A 50 -3.19 7.93 5.44
C ILE A 50 -3.58 7.62 3.99
N ALA A 51 -4.58 6.77 3.77
CA ALA A 51 -5.06 6.39 2.45
C ALA A 51 -5.53 7.62 1.66
N GLU A 52 -6.35 8.48 2.28
CA GLU A 52 -6.82 9.73 1.66
C GLU A 52 -5.67 10.62 1.19
N LYS A 53 -4.58 10.71 1.97
CA LYS A 53 -3.42 11.54 1.58
C LYS A 53 -2.57 10.89 0.49
N ILE A 54 -2.40 9.58 0.50
CA ILE A 54 -1.72 8.86 -0.58
C ILE A 54 -2.50 9.03 -1.89
N ASP A 55 -3.83 8.92 -1.85
CA ASP A 55 -4.67 9.07 -3.04
C ASP A 55 -4.47 10.46 -3.68
N LYS A 56 -4.45 11.51 -2.86
CA LYS A 56 -4.14 12.88 -3.30
C LYS A 56 -2.76 13.02 -3.93
N ARG A 57 -1.77 12.23 -3.50
CA ARG A 57 -0.42 12.25 -4.11
C ARG A 57 -0.43 11.71 -5.53
N PHE A 58 -1.34 10.80 -5.90
CA PHE A 58 -1.38 10.31 -7.28
C PHE A 58 -1.80 11.38 -8.29
N ASP A 59 -2.58 12.37 -7.87
CA ASP A 59 -3.02 13.49 -8.70
C ASP A 59 -2.20 14.79 -8.49
N ASP A 60 -1.22 14.77 -7.59
CA ASP A 60 -0.36 15.92 -7.27
C ASP A 60 0.73 16.10 -8.35
N PRO A 61 0.83 17.27 -9.02
CA PRO A 61 1.83 17.51 -10.06
C PRO A 61 3.28 17.48 -9.54
N ASP A 62 3.50 17.65 -8.23
CA ASP A 62 4.82 17.55 -7.62
C ASP A 62 5.22 16.09 -7.34
N THR A 63 4.28 15.15 -7.45
CA THR A 63 4.58 13.72 -7.31
C THR A 63 5.35 13.23 -8.54
N PRO A 64 6.49 12.54 -8.36
CA PRO A 64 7.24 12.01 -9.50
C PRO A 64 6.43 11.02 -10.33
N SER A 65 6.41 11.18 -11.66
CA SER A 65 5.66 10.34 -12.61
C SER A 65 5.94 8.84 -12.54
N ARG A 66 7.02 8.42 -11.87
CA ARG A 66 7.24 7.00 -11.58
C ARG A 66 6.13 6.39 -10.71
N PHE A 67 5.37 7.21 -9.98
CA PHE A 67 4.25 6.78 -9.13
C PHE A 67 2.93 6.59 -9.91
N ASP A 68 2.82 7.05 -11.15
CA ASP A 68 1.61 6.92 -12.00
C ASP A 68 1.19 5.47 -12.25
N ARG A 69 2.14 4.54 -12.13
CA ARG A 69 1.91 3.10 -12.28
C ARG A 69 1.39 2.42 -11.01
N TYR A 70 1.33 3.14 -9.89
CA TYR A 70 0.91 2.60 -8.60
C TYR A 70 -0.56 2.90 -8.34
N SER A 71 -1.18 2.10 -7.48
CA SER A 71 -2.53 2.33 -6.98
C SER A 71 -2.61 1.87 -5.54
N LEU A 72 -3.42 2.55 -4.73
CA LEU A 72 -3.74 2.13 -3.37
C LEU A 72 -5.08 1.37 -3.32
N GLY A 73 -5.13 0.31 -2.53
CA GLY A 73 -6.37 -0.27 -2.03
C GLY A 73 -6.42 -0.15 -0.51
N GLU A 74 -7.52 0.39 0.01
CA GLU A 74 -7.84 0.44 1.44
C GLU A 74 -8.95 -0.58 1.75
N ASP A 75 -8.92 -1.20 2.94
CA ASP A 75 -9.96 -2.14 3.41
C ASP A 75 -10.23 -3.27 2.40
N GLN A 76 -9.19 -3.71 1.69
CA GLN A 76 -9.36 -4.58 0.54
C GLN A 76 -9.70 -6.00 1.00
N PRO A 77 -10.84 -6.59 0.57
CA PRO A 77 -11.21 -7.93 0.99
C PRO A 77 -10.29 -8.98 0.37
N VAL A 78 -9.75 -9.86 1.21
CA VAL A 78 -8.95 -11.01 0.77
C VAL A 78 -9.89 -12.10 0.28
N VAL A 79 -9.72 -12.50 -0.98
CA VAL A 79 -10.46 -13.62 -1.58
C VAL A 79 -9.82 -14.93 -1.12
N GLY A 80 -10.62 -15.83 -0.56
CA GLY A 80 -10.16 -17.14 -0.12
C GLY A 80 -10.82 -17.57 1.19
N GLU A 81 -10.38 -18.70 1.73
CA GLU A 81 -10.75 -19.19 3.07
C GLU A 81 -12.26 -19.45 3.28
N GLY A 82 -13.04 -19.64 2.22
CA GLY A 82 -14.48 -19.91 2.30
C GLY A 82 -15.34 -18.75 2.82
N ARG A 83 -14.76 -17.55 3.02
CA ARG A 83 -15.48 -16.37 3.53
C ARG A 83 -16.07 -15.53 2.39
N THR A 84 -17.30 -15.07 2.56
CA THR A 84 -18.06 -14.31 1.54
C THR A 84 -18.60 -12.99 2.09
N GLY A 85 -18.80 -12.02 1.21
CA GLY A 85 -19.33 -10.69 1.57
C GLY A 85 -18.48 -10.01 2.66
N LYS A 86 -19.18 -9.44 3.66
CA LYS A 86 -18.57 -8.69 4.78
C LYS A 86 -17.75 -9.54 5.76
N SER A 87 -17.83 -10.88 5.66
CA SER A 87 -17.05 -11.78 6.52
C SER A 87 -15.61 -11.96 6.04
N ARG A 88 -15.25 -11.45 4.86
CA ARG A 88 -13.88 -11.52 4.35
C ARG A 88 -12.94 -10.73 5.24
N ARG A 89 -11.73 -11.28 5.44
CA ARG A 89 -10.61 -10.54 6.01
C ARG A 89 -10.32 -9.34 5.12
N ARG A 90 -9.92 -8.23 5.73
CA ARG A 90 -9.63 -6.97 5.06
C ARG A 90 -8.21 -6.55 5.43
N LEU A 91 -7.47 -6.11 4.43
CA LEU A 91 -6.12 -5.58 4.59
C LEU A 91 -6.23 -4.07 4.79
N ASP A 92 -5.44 -3.52 5.70
CA ASP A 92 -5.51 -2.09 6.00
C ASP A 92 -5.12 -1.24 4.78
N LEU A 93 -3.94 -1.48 4.18
CA LEU A 93 -3.48 -0.80 2.98
C LEU A 93 -2.74 -1.76 2.04
N VAL A 94 -2.99 -1.63 0.73
CA VAL A 94 -2.33 -2.41 -0.32
C VAL A 94 -1.85 -1.49 -1.43
N ILE A 95 -0.54 -1.33 -1.55
CA ILE A 95 0.07 -0.67 -2.70
C ILE A 95 0.27 -1.69 -3.80
N THR A 96 -0.27 -1.43 -4.98
CA THR A 96 -0.13 -2.30 -6.15
C THR A 96 0.63 -1.57 -7.25
N CYS A 97 1.61 -2.22 -7.88
CA CYS A 97 2.20 -1.73 -9.13
C CYS A 97 1.52 -2.41 -10.32
N SER A 98 1.05 -1.62 -11.29
CA SER A 98 0.33 -2.11 -12.48
C SER A 98 1.22 -2.87 -13.47
N ILE A 99 2.54 -2.72 -13.36
CA ILE A 99 3.58 -3.34 -14.20
C ILE A 99 4.72 -3.79 -13.28
N PRO A 100 5.42 -4.93 -13.53
CA PRO A 100 5.14 -5.95 -14.54
C PRO A 100 3.93 -6.81 -14.16
N LYS A 101 3.59 -7.78 -15.04
CA LYS A 101 2.78 -8.93 -14.66
C LYS A 101 3.71 -10.07 -14.20
N PRO A 102 3.42 -10.77 -13.10
CA PRO A 102 2.29 -10.56 -12.18
C PRO A 102 2.42 -9.24 -11.41
N ARG A 103 1.28 -8.58 -11.14
CA ARG A 103 1.24 -7.28 -10.44
C ARG A 103 1.81 -7.46 -9.03
N LEU A 104 2.81 -6.65 -8.70
CA LEU A 104 3.37 -6.63 -7.35
C LEU A 104 2.42 -5.94 -6.39
N LYS A 105 2.36 -6.48 -5.18
CA LYS A 105 1.55 -5.95 -4.07
C LYS A 105 2.42 -5.83 -2.83
N TYR A 106 2.33 -4.69 -2.17
CA TYR A 106 2.92 -4.47 -0.86
C TYR A 106 1.79 -4.19 0.13
N VAL A 107 1.67 -5.04 1.13
CA VAL A 107 0.60 -4.97 2.13
C VAL A 107 1.16 -4.33 3.39
N PHE A 108 0.42 -3.37 3.93
CA PHE A 108 0.66 -2.80 5.25
C PHE A 108 -0.51 -3.14 6.14
N GLU A 109 -0.19 -3.52 7.38
CA GLU A 109 -1.16 -3.72 8.45
C GLU A 109 -0.76 -2.81 9.61
N ALA A 110 -1.71 -2.02 10.09
CA ALA A 110 -1.55 -1.20 11.26
C ALA A 110 -1.67 -2.05 12.51
N LYS A 111 -0.83 -1.77 13.50
CA LYS A 111 -0.88 -2.40 14.83
C LYS A 111 -0.51 -1.39 15.90
N ARG A 112 -1.30 -1.32 16.96
CA ARG A 112 -0.99 -0.55 18.16
C ARG A 112 0.09 -1.28 18.96
N LEU A 113 1.18 -0.58 19.24
CA LEU A 113 2.21 -1.08 20.15
C LEU A 113 1.74 -0.88 21.59
N CYS A 114 1.39 -1.98 22.26
CA CYS A 114 1.19 -1.97 23.71
C CYS A 114 2.53 -2.17 24.40
N LYS A 115 2.85 -1.37 25.43
CA LYS A 115 3.90 -1.78 26.37
C LYS A 115 3.38 -3.04 27.07
N GLY A 116 4.14 -4.13 27.01
CA GLY A 116 3.83 -5.35 27.76
C GLY A 116 3.59 -4.99 29.22
N LYS A 117 2.55 -5.59 29.81
CA LYS A 117 2.30 -5.47 31.24
C LYS A 117 3.45 -6.06 32.04
#